data_AF-A0A7C7H663-F1
#
_entry.id   AF-A0A7C7H663-F1
#
_cell.length_a   1.000
_cell.length_b   1.000
_cell.length_c   1.000
_cell.angle_alpha   90.00
_cell.angle_beta   90.00
_cell.angle_gamma   90.00
#
_symmetry.space_group_name_H-M   'P 1'
#
loop_
_entity.id
_entity.type
_entity.pdbx_description
1 polymer ?
#
loop_
_entity_poly.entity_id
_entity_poly.type
_entity_poly.pdbx_seq_one_letter_code
_entity_poly.pdbx_strand_id
1 'polypeptide(L)'
;MVGLTTILPLICCCFPTAQDSTDLQAVHAQRLESLLDNPRPGSYWQNTVFQSVTRLEHHHTQLSLRAWRALNSPVSDASISNILVFSRRNQLSLPLLDNAEAANSTLERALALWGEMKFTECQQMMTSAAIVFANDLRFVNNLAWLSMEPQPQLSATADTRELCQAVLAFKSPLH
;
A
#
# COMPACT_ATOMS: atom_id res chain seq x y z
N MET A 1 3.12 -61.48 -19.83
CA MET A 1 2.60 -60.38 -18.97
C MET A 1 3.16 -59.08 -19.49
N VAL A 2 2.28 -58.24 -20.03
CA VAL A 2 2.58 -56.92 -20.60
C VAL A 2 2.66 -55.93 -19.44
N GLY A 3 3.82 -55.30 -19.23
CA GLY A 3 3.99 -54.20 -18.28
C GLY A 3 4.11 -52.89 -19.04
N LEU A 4 2.99 -52.20 -19.24
CA LEU A 4 2.95 -50.82 -19.73
C LEU A 4 3.57 -49.90 -18.66
N THR A 5 4.72 -49.30 -18.92
CA THR A 5 5.20 -48.12 -18.20
C THR A 5 4.71 -46.88 -18.93
N THR A 6 3.68 -46.26 -18.34
CA THR A 6 3.05 -45.03 -18.78
C THR A 6 4.06 -43.87 -18.71
N ILE A 7 4.36 -43.26 -19.86
CA ILE A 7 5.10 -41.99 -19.93
C ILE A 7 4.14 -40.89 -19.46
N LEU A 8 4.40 -40.28 -18.30
CA LEU A 8 3.73 -39.04 -17.91
C LEU A 8 4.16 -37.92 -18.88
N PRO A 9 3.23 -37.15 -19.46
CA PRO A 9 3.61 -35.96 -20.19
C PRO A 9 4.08 -34.91 -19.18
N LEU A 10 5.34 -34.48 -19.32
CA LEU A 10 5.83 -33.22 -18.75
C LEU A 10 4.93 -32.11 -19.28
N ILE A 11 4.00 -31.65 -18.45
CA ILE A 11 3.27 -30.42 -18.68
C ILE A 11 4.32 -29.31 -18.58
N CYS A 12 4.79 -28.87 -19.76
CA CYS A 12 5.62 -27.70 -19.90
C CYS A 12 4.74 -26.50 -19.56
N CYS A 13 4.73 -26.11 -18.28
CA CYS A 13 4.20 -24.81 -17.90
C CYS A 13 5.11 -23.77 -18.56
N CYS A 14 4.68 -23.24 -19.72
CA CYS A 14 5.31 -22.09 -20.35
C CYS A 14 5.15 -20.90 -19.40
N PHE A 15 6.12 -20.74 -18.49
CA PHE A 15 6.25 -19.49 -17.76
C PHE A 15 6.58 -18.40 -18.78
N PRO A 16 5.83 -17.28 -18.81
CA PRO A 16 6.20 -16.15 -19.66
C PRO A 16 7.64 -15.76 -19.33
N THR A 17 8.44 -15.54 -20.37
CA THR A 17 9.85 -15.19 -20.19
C THR A 17 9.96 -13.83 -19.52
N ALA A 18 11.08 -13.53 -18.85
CA ALA A 18 11.30 -12.23 -18.22
C ALA A 18 11.16 -11.04 -19.22
N GLN A 19 11.38 -11.31 -20.51
CA GLN A 19 11.15 -10.36 -21.60
C GLN A 19 9.66 -10.06 -21.78
N ASP A 20 8.81 -11.09 -21.85
CA ASP A 20 7.35 -10.94 -21.98
C ASP A 20 6.75 -10.14 -20.81
N SER A 21 7.27 -10.30 -19.60
CA SER A 21 6.85 -9.51 -18.44
C SER A 21 7.29 -8.05 -18.52
N THR A 22 8.47 -7.78 -19.08
CA THR A 22 8.99 -6.41 -19.23
C THR A 22 8.22 -5.65 -20.31
N ASP A 23 7.91 -6.31 -21.42
CA ASP A 23 7.14 -5.71 -22.52
C ASP A 23 5.70 -5.39 -22.08
N LEU A 24 5.08 -6.27 -21.29
CA LEU A 24 3.76 -6.01 -20.70
C LEU A 24 3.78 -4.83 -19.71
N GLN A 25 4.81 -4.72 -18.89
CA GLN A 25 5.00 -3.59 -17.98
C GLN A 25 5.15 -2.27 -18.75
N ALA A 26 5.93 -2.26 -19.83
CA ALA A 26 6.10 -1.08 -20.69
C ALA A 26 4.78 -0.62 -21.32
N VAL A 27 3.97 -1.55 -21.83
CA VAL A 27 2.63 -1.24 -22.37
C VAL A 27 1.72 -0.63 -21.29
N HIS A 28 1.75 -1.18 -20.07
CA HIS A 28 0.96 -0.64 -18.96
C HIS A 28 1.45 0.75 -18.53
N ALA A 29 2.76 0.98 -18.49
CA ALA A 29 3.35 2.28 -18.17
C ALA A 29 2.95 3.34 -19.21
N GLN A 30 3.08 3.04 -20.51
CA GLN A 30 2.67 3.95 -21.58
C GLN A 30 1.18 4.30 -21.52
N ARG A 31 0.33 3.31 -21.18
CA ARG A 31 -1.10 3.55 -21.00
C ARG A 31 -1.38 4.46 -19.81
N LEU A 32 -0.67 4.26 -18.69
CA LEU A 32 -0.79 5.12 -17.52
C LEU A 32 -0.33 6.56 -17.83
N GLU A 33 0.78 6.74 -18.54
CA GLU A 33 1.23 8.06 -19.00
C GLU A 33 0.14 8.77 -19.82
N SER A 34 -0.43 8.09 -20.81
CA SER A 34 -1.51 8.65 -21.64
C SER A 34 -2.73 9.08 -20.82
N LEU A 35 -3.11 8.30 -19.80
CA LEU A 35 -4.20 8.63 -18.87
C LEU A 35 -3.90 9.85 -18.01
N LEU A 36 -2.64 10.03 -17.60
CA LEU A 36 -2.21 11.17 -16.77
C LEU A 36 -2.00 12.44 -17.58
N ASP A 37 -1.65 12.32 -18.86
CA ASP A 37 -1.53 13.45 -19.77
C ASP A 37 -2.90 13.99 -20.21
N ASN A 38 -3.93 13.12 -20.20
CA ASN A 38 -5.30 13.47 -20.59
C ASN A 38 -6.30 13.11 -19.48
N PRO A 39 -6.26 13.78 -18.31
CA PRO A 39 -7.12 13.48 -17.18
C PRO A 39 -8.59 13.71 -17.54
N ARG A 40 -9.47 12.81 -17.09
CA ARG A 40 -10.92 12.94 -17.26
C ARG A 40 -11.59 12.98 -15.88
N PRO A 41 -12.55 13.90 -15.66
CA PRO A 41 -13.29 13.91 -14.40
C PRO A 41 -14.16 12.66 -14.27
N GLY A 42 -14.27 12.13 -13.05
CA GLY A 42 -15.20 11.06 -12.70
C GLY A 42 -14.55 9.73 -12.28
N SER A 43 -15.37 8.86 -11.72
CA SER A 43 -14.96 7.60 -11.08
C SER A 43 -14.30 6.60 -12.03
N TYR A 44 -14.69 6.60 -13.31
CA TYR A 44 -14.09 5.69 -14.30
C TYR A 44 -12.59 5.94 -14.49
N TRP A 45 -12.19 7.21 -14.67
CA TRP A 45 -10.78 7.56 -14.83
C TRP A 45 -10.01 7.27 -13.54
N GLN A 46 -10.56 7.66 -12.38
CA GLN A 46 -9.95 7.41 -11.08
C GLN A 46 -9.71 5.91 -10.84
N ASN A 47 -10.71 5.08 -11.09
CA ASN A 47 -10.60 3.62 -10.94
C ASN A 47 -9.58 3.03 -11.92
N THR A 48 -9.55 3.51 -13.16
CA THR A 48 -8.59 3.04 -14.17
C THR A 48 -7.16 3.38 -13.77
N VAL A 49 -6.91 4.63 -13.35
CA VAL A 49 -5.59 5.07 -12.89
C VAL A 49 -5.18 4.32 -11.62
N PHE A 50 -6.10 4.12 -10.67
CA PHE A 50 -5.86 3.33 -9.44
C PHE A 50 -5.44 1.88 -9.76
N GLN A 51 -6.15 1.21 -10.66
CA GLN A 51 -5.80 -0.15 -11.09
C GLN A 51 -4.47 -0.21 -11.85
N SER A 52 -4.17 0.80 -12.65
CA SER A 52 -2.90 0.89 -13.38
C SER A 52 -1.72 1.12 -12.43
N VAL A 53 -1.83 2.06 -11.49
CA VAL A 53 -0.73 2.39 -10.59
C VAL A 53 -0.40 1.23 -9.63
N THR A 54 -1.40 0.56 -9.07
CA THR A 54 -1.19 -0.58 -8.17
C THR A 54 -0.46 -1.76 -8.82
N ARG A 55 -0.49 -1.89 -10.15
CA ARG A 55 0.29 -2.89 -10.90
C ARG A 55 1.73 -2.45 -11.19
N LEU A 56 1.96 -1.14 -11.25
CA LEU A 56 3.22 -0.55 -11.70
C LEU A 56 4.08 -0.01 -10.55
N GLU A 57 3.51 0.11 -9.35
CA GLU A 57 4.14 0.82 -8.22
C GLU A 57 5.50 0.26 -7.78
N HIS A 58 5.76 -1.03 -8.04
CA HIS A 58 7.03 -1.69 -7.71
C HIS A 58 8.12 -1.55 -8.79
N HIS A 59 7.77 -1.11 -10.00
CA HIS A 59 8.69 -1.07 -11.14
C HIS A 59 8.85 0.35 -11.73
N HIS A 60 7.85 1.22 -11.57
CA HIS A 60 7.84 2.57 -12.12
C HIS A 60 7.54 3.61 -11.03
N THR A 61 8.44 3.76 -10.06
CA THR A 61 8.24 4.60 -8.87
C THR A 61 7.88 6.05 -9.22
N GLN A 62 8.55 6.68 -10.19
CA GLN A 62 8.28 8.09 -10.55
C GLN A 62 6.91 8.28 -11.23
N LEU A 63 6.57 7.41 -12.18
CA LEU A 63 5.26 7.43 -12.83
C LEU A 63 4.14 7.14 -11.82
N SER A 64 4.38 6.23 -10.90
CA SER A 64 3.43 5.86 -9.86
C SER A 64 3.21 6.99 -8.87
N LEU A 65 4.27 7.71 -8.48
CA LEU A 65 4.15 8.91 -7.66
C LEU A 65 3.31 9.99 -8.36
N ARG A 66 3.53 10.21 -9.65
CA ARG A 66 2.71 11.13 -10.46
C ARG A 66 1.25 10.70 -10.48
N ALA A 67 0.98 9.41 -10.66
CA ALA A 67 -0.38 8.85 -10.66
C ALA A 67 -1.07 9.01 -9.31
N TRP A 68 -0.40 8.66 -8.21
CA TRP A 68 -0.95 8.82 -6.86
C TRP A 68 -1.26 10.28 -6.53
N ARG A 69 -0.40 11.21 -6.94
CA ARG A 69 -0.67 12.66 -6.82
C ARG A 69 -1.89 13.09 -7.62
N ALA A 70 -2.06 12.57 -8.84
CA ALA A 70 -3.21 12.88 -9.68
C ALA A 70 -4.53 12.32 -9.08
N LEU A 71 -4.48 11.14 -8.46
CA LEU A 71 -5.61 10.53 -7.74
C LEU A 71 -5.99 11.27 -6.45
N ASN A 72 -5.14 12.15 -5.95
CA ASN A 72 -5.42 12.98 -4.76
C ASN A 72 -6.26 14.22 -5.07
N SER A 73 -6.87 14.29 -6.27
CA SER A 73 -7.79 15.36 -6.65
C SER A 73 -9.17 14.78 -7.01
N PRO A 74 -10.25 15.11 -6.27
CA PRO A 74 -10.27 15.95 -5.07
C PRO A 74 -9.56 15.28 -3.87
N VAL A 75 -9.02 16.10 -2.98
CA VAL A 75 -8.30 15.63 -1.78
C VAL A 75 -9.29 14.98 -0.82
N SER A 76 -8.94 13.78 -0.35
CA SER A 76 -9.68 13.03 0.68
C SER A 76 -8.69 12.33 1.61
N ASP A 77 -9.12 11.96 2.82
CA ASP A 77 -8.29 11.22 3.76
C ASP A 77 -7.77 9.90 3.16
N ALA A 78 -8.63 9.18 2.43
CA ALA A 78 -8.26 7.94 1.75
C ALA A 78 -7.21 8.16 0.66
N SER A 79 -7.31 9.24 -0.12
CA SER A 79 -6.35 9.52 -1.18
C SER A 79 -4.99 9.99 -0.63
N ILE A 80 -4.98 10.76 0.47
CA ILE A 80 -3.77 11.11 1.20
C ILE A 80 -3.10 9.85 1.76
N SER A 81 -3.86 9.00 2.45
CA SER A 81 -3.38 7.74 3.02
C SER A 81 -2.73 6.85 1.96
N ASN A 82 -3.32 6.73 0.76
CA ASN A 82 -2.72 5.96 -0.33
C ASN A 82 -1.33 6.50 -0.76
N ILE A 83 -1.15 7.83 -0.86
CA ILE A 83 0.16 8.41 -1.16
C ILE A 83 1.16 8.12 -0.04
N LEU A 84 0.75 8.25 1.23
CA LEU A 84 1.61 7.97 2.38
C LEU A 84 2.09 6.51 2.39
N VAL A 85 1.19 5.56 2.15
CA VAL A 85 1.51 4.12 2.00
C VAL A 85 2.52 3.91 0.88
N PHE A 86 2.26 4.49 -0.30
CA PHE A 86 3.14 4.36 -1.45
C PHE A 86 4.54 4.93 -1.16
N SER A 87 4.62 6.14 -0.59
CA SER A 87 5.89 6.76 -0.21
C SER A 87 6.65 5.88 0.78
N ARG A 88 5.99 5.37 1.81
CA ARG A 88 6.58 4.48 2.82
C ARG A 88 7.13 3.19 2.19
N ARG A 89 6.34 2.51 1.35
CA ARG A 89 6.75 1.27 0.67
C ARG A 89 7.97 1.45 -0.23
N ASN A 90 8.09 2.63 -0.84
CA ASN A 90 9.17 2.96 -1.77
C ASN A 90 10.31 3.78 -1.13
N GLN A 91 10.34 3.90 0.21
CA GLN A 91 11.35 4.67 0.96
C GLN A 91 11.52 6.12 0.47
N LEU A 92 10.42 6.72 0.01
CA LEU A 92 10.36 8.12 -0.41
C LEU A 92 10.04 9.01 0.79
N SER A 93 10.44 10.27 0.73
CA SER A 93 9.98 11.27 1.70
C SER A 93 8.46 11.32 1.72
N LEU A 94 7.89 11.30 2.93
CA LEU A 94 6.45 11.48 3.09
C LEU A 94 6.07 12.89 2.62
N PRO A 95 4.98 13.05 1.86
CA PRO A 95 4.49 14.38 1.48
C PRO A 95 4.24 15.21 2.74
N LEU A 96 4.57 16.50 2.69
CA LEU A 96 4.03 17.47 3.64
C LEU A 96 2.58 17.76 3.24
N LEU A 97 1.70 17.96 4.22
CA LEU A 97 0.30 18.23 3.98
C LEU A 97 -0.04 19.60 4.54
N ASP A 98 -0.73 20.40 3.72
CA ASP A 98 -1.13 21.76 4.07
C ASP A 98 -2.39 21.79 4.96
N ASN A 99 -3.11 20.68 5.03
CA ASN A 99 -4.37 20.53 5.78
C ASN A 99 -4.21 19.56 6.95
N ALA A 100 -5.08 19.70 7.96
CA ALA A 100 -5.17 18.74 9.05
C ALA A 100 -5.50 17.34 8.51
N GLU A 101 -4.71 16.36 8.94
CA GLU A 101 -4.94 14.95 8.63
C GLU A 101 -6.18 14.43 9.36
N ALA A 102 -6.84 13.46 8.73
CA ALA A 102 -7.90 12.67 9.34
C ALA A 102 -7.36 11.27 9.68
N ALA A 103 -8.22 10.40 10.21
CA ALA A 103 -7.79 9.17 10.88
C ALA A 103 -6.87 8.27 10.01
N ASN A 104 -7.18 8.05 8.73
CA ASN A 104 -6.35 7.14 7.92
C ASN A 104 -4.98 7.74 7.60
N SER A 105 -4.92 9.02 7.25
CA SER A 105 -3.65 9.69 6.97
C SER A 105 -2.78 9.82 8.22
N THR A 106 -3.36 10.17 9.37
CA THR A 106 -2.65 10.18 10.66
C THR A 106 -2.09 8.81 11.02
N LEU A 107 -2.86 7.74 10.82
CA LEU A 107 -2.40 6.38 11.10
C LEU A 107 -1.22 5.98 10.21
N GLU A 108 -1.26 6.29 8.91
CA GLU A 108 -0.14 5.99 8.01
C GLU A 108 1.13 6.76 8.36
N ARG A 109 1.01 8.01 8.84
CA ARG A 109 2.18 8.74 9.37
C ARG A 109 2.76 8.10 10.60
N ALA A 110 1.92 7.69 11.55
CA ALA A 110 2.37 7.02 12.76
C ALA A 110 3.10 5.70 12.40
N LEU A 111 2.57 4.93 11.45
CA LEU A 111 3.20 3.71 10.94
C LEU A 111 4.51 3.99 10.19
N ALA A 112 4.65 5.14 9.54
CA ALA A 112 5.90 5.55 8.93
C ALA A 112 6.97 5.90 9.99
N LEU A 113 6.61 6.61 11.06
CA LEU A 113 7.50 6.85 12.20
C LEU A 113 7.98 5.55 12.84
N TRP A 114 7.09 4.57 12.98
CA TRP A 114 7.47 3.22 13.41
C TRP A 114 8.51 2.62 12.46
N GLY A 115 8.25 2.62 11.15
CA GLY A 115 9.16 2.07 10.13
C GLY A 115 10.55 2.71 10.16
N GLU A 116 10.64 3.98 10.54
CA GLU A 116 11.88 4.74 10.74
C GLU A 116 12.51 4.55 12.13
N MET A 117 11.95 3.67 12.98
CA MET A 117 12.39 3.43 14.37
C MET A 117 12.27 4.65 15.30
N LYS A 118 11.43 5.62 14.94
CA LYS A 118 11.09 6.80 15.75
C LYS A 118 9.95 6.46 16.72
N PHE A 119 10.21 5.52 17.63
CA PHE A 119 9.17 4.92 18.47
C PHE A 119 8.54 5.92 19.44
N THR A 120 9.30 6.87 19.97
CA THR A 120 8.79 7.92 20.86
C THR A 120 7.79 8.82 20.14
N GLU A 121 8.16 9.29 18.93
CA GLU A 121 7.30 10.12 18.10
C GLU A 121 6.07 9.36 17.62
N CYS A 122 6.25 8.08 17.25
CA CYS A 122 5.16 7.17 16.90
C CYS A 122 4.16 7.05 18.07
N GLN A 123 4.64 6.77 19.28
CA GLN A 123 3.81 6.64 20.48
C GLN A 123 3.06 7.94 20.81
N GLN A 124 3.74 9.09 20.76
CA GLN A 124 3.12 10.39 20.99
C GLN A 124 2.01 10.67 19.98
N MET A 125 2.28 10.42 18.69
CA MET A 125 1.31 10.61 17.61
C MET A 125 0.10 9.70 17.79
N MET A 126 0.30 8.41 18.05
CA MET A 126 -0.79 7.46 18.25
C MET A 126 -1.61 7.77 19.51
N THR A 127 -0.97 8.21 20.60
CA THR A 127 -1.66 8.61 21.83
C THR A 127 -2.55 9.83 21.60
N SER A 128 -2.03 10.85 20.92
CA SER A 128 -2.80 12.03 20.53
C SER A 128 -3.96 11.66 19.61
N ALA A 129 -3.71 10.82 18.61
CA ALA A 129 -4.71 10.37 17.66
C ALA A 129 -5.81 9.52 18.32
N ALA A 130 -5.48 8.69 19.32
CA ALA A 130 -6.48 7.92 20.08
C ALA A 130 -7.44 8.82 20.88
N ILE A 131 -7.01 10.02 21.28
CA ILE A 131 -7.88 11.01 21.93
C ILE A 131 -8.76 11.71 20.89
N VAL A 132 -8.16 12.16 19.78
CA VAL A 132 -8.87 12.91 18.73
C VAL A 132 -9.89 12.04 17.99
N PHE A 133 -9.53 10.79 17.70
CA PHE A 133 -10.34 9.81 16.99
C PHE A 133 -10.80 8.70 17.95
N ALA A 134 -11.45 9.07 19.06
CA ALA A 134 -11.78 8.16 20.16
C ALA A 134 -12.58 6.89 19.78
N ASN A 135 -13.32 6.92 18.66
CA ASN A 135 -14.08 5.76 18.16
C ASN A 135 -13.25 4.85 17.24
N ASP A 136 -12.05 5.25 16.86
CA ASP A 136 -11.15 4.50 15.99
C ASP A 136 -10.15 3.69 16.81
N LEU A 137 -10.51 2.44 17.07
CA LEU A 137 -9.71 1.53 17.90
C LEU A 137 -8.35 1.19 17.30
N ARG A 138 -8.10 1.49 16.01
CA ARG A 138 -6.82 1.20 15.36
C ARG A 138 -5.64 1.89 16.06
N PHE A 139 -5.83 3.07 16.62
CA PHE A 139 -4.76 3.79 17.34
C PHE A 139 -4.41 3.12 18.67
N VAL A 140 -5.41 2.75 19.47
CA VAL A 140 -5.21 2.05 20.75
C VAL A 140 -4.60 0.67 20.52
N ASN A 141 -5.08 -0.05 19.49
CA ASN A 141 -4.55 -1.36 19.14
C ASN A 141 -3.07 -1.27 18.71
N ASN A 142 -2.70 -0.30 17.86
CA ASN A 142 -1.31 -0.11 17.46
C ASN A 142 -0.40 0.35 18.63
N LEU A 143 -0.93 1.11 19.61
CA LEU A 143 -0.20 1.43 20.85
C LEU A 143 0.09 0.19 21.70
N ALA A 144 -0.88 -0.71 21.85
CA ALA A 144 -0.69 -1.96 22.59
C ALA A 144 0.47 -2.77 21.98
N TRP A 145 0.61 -2.78 20.66
CA TRP A 145 1.73 -3.41 19.99
C TRP A 145 3.09 -2.73 20.27
N LEU A 146 3.15 -1.39 20.31
CA LEU A 146 4.38 -0.67 20.72
C LEU A 146 4.82 -1.09 22.12
N SER A 147 3.86 -1.32 23.02
CA SER A 147 4.07 -1.67 24.42
C SER A 147 4.28 -3.16 24.68
N MET A 148 4.31 -4.02 23.63
CA MET A 148 4.40 -5.48 23.75
C MET A 148 3.29 -6.11 24.59
N GLU A 149 2.11 -5.47 24.65
CA GLU A 149 0.95 -5.97 25.38
C GLU A 149 0.20 -7.07 24.59
N PRO A 150 -0.63 -7.90 25.24
CA PRO A 150 -1.50 -8.85 24.56
C PRO A 150 -2.48 -8.14 23.61
N GLN A 151 -2.52 -8.59 22.37
CA GLN A 151 -3.24 -7.90 21.31
C GLN A 151 -4.72 -8.31 21.27
N PRO A 152 -5.65 -7.37 21.00
CA PRO A 152 -7.01 -7.73 20.67
C PRO A 152 -7.03 -8.54 19.36
N GLN A 153 -7.88 -9.56 19.30
CA GLN A 153 -8.02 -10.39 18.09
C GLN A 153 -8.52 -9.50 16.94
N LEU A 154 -7.80 -9.50 15.83
CA LEU A 154 -8.27 -8.87 14.59
C LEU A 154 -9.55 -9.55 14.15
N SER A 155 -10.56 -8.75 13.78
CA SER A 155 -11.79 -9.32 13.24
C SER A 155 -11.50 -10.05 11.93
N ALA A 156 -12.00 -11.28 11.82
CA ALA A 156 -11.98 -12.02 10.56
C ALA A 156 -12.80 -11.34 9.45
N THR A 157 -13.63 -10.36 9.79
CA THR A 157 -14.43 -9.56 8.85
C THR A 157 -13.86 -8.15 8.63
N ALA A 158 -12.68 -7.83 9.17
CA ALA A 158 -12.01 -6.56 8.92
C ALA A 158 -11.70 -6.41 7.43
N ASP A 159 -11.79 -5.18 6.92
CA ASP A 159 -11.47 -4.92 5.52
C ASP A 159 -9.95 -5.01 5.28
N THR A 160 -9.54 -5.18 4.02
CA THR A 160 -8.11 -5.34 3.66
C THR A 160 -7.25 -4.16 4.11
N ARG A 161 -7.80 -2.94 4.13
CA ARG A 161 -7.06 -1.75 4.56
C ARG A 161 -6.86 -1.75 6.07
N GLU A 162 -7.91 -2.06 6.83
CA GLU A 162 -7.86 -2.23 8.28
C GLU A 162 -6.83 -3.30 8.67
N LEU A 163 -6.81 -4.44 7.98
CA LEU A 163 -5.80 -5.49 8.20
C LEU A 163 -4.38 -4.99 7.88
N CYS A 164 -4.16 -4.29 6.76
CA CYS A 164 -2.86 -3.70 6.42
C CYS A 164 -2.39 -2.63 7.42
N GLN A 165 -3.32 -1.98 8.11
CA GLN A 165 -3.05 -0.95 9.10
C GLN A 165 -2.96 -1.49 10.54
N ALA A 166 -3.41 -2.72 10.75
CA ALA A 166 -3.27 -3.45 12.00
C ALA A 166 -2.00 -4.32 12.05
N VAL A 167 -1.46 -4.70 10.88
CA VAL A 167 -0.22 -5.46 10.78
C VAL A 167 0.96 -4.50 10.75
N LEU A 168 1.64 -4.42 11.88
CA LEU A 168 2.95 -3.79 11.95
C LEU A 168 3.90 -4.50 11.01
N ALA A 169 4.44 -3.72 10.07
CA ALA A 169 5.36 -4.15 9.05
C ALA A 169 6.47 -5.01 9.66
N PHE A 170 6.45 -6.29 9.30
CA PHE A 170 7.51 -7.24 9.56
C PHE A 170 8.84 -6.65 9.07
N LYS A 171 9.76 -6.33 9.98
CA LYS A 171 11.16 -6.09 9.62
C LYS A 171 11.80 -7.47 9.49
N SER A 172 12.03 -7.92 8.26
CA SER A 172 13.08 -8.92 8.04
C SER A 172 14.39 -8.23 8.45
N PRO A 173 15.10 -8.71 9.46
CA PRO A 173 16.45 -8.21 9.72
C PRO A 173 17.26 -8.52 8.46
N LEU A 174 17.86 -7.48 7.86
CA LEU A 174 18.95 -7.70 6.93
C LEU A 174 20.10 -8.33 7.74
N HIS A 175 20.50 -9.52 7.31
CA HIS A 175 21.76 -10.16 7.69
C HIS A 175 22.96 -9.32 7.22
#